data_AF-A0AAN0NE31-F1
#
_entry.id   AF-A0AAN0NE31-F1
#
_cell.length_a   1.000
_cell.length_b   1.000
_cell.length_c   1.000
_cell.angle_alpha   90.00
_cell.angle_beta   90.00
_cell.angle_gamma   90.00
#
_symmetry.space_group_name_H-M   'P 1'
#
loop_
_entity.id
_entity.type
_entity.pdbx_description
1 polymer ?
#
loop_
_entity_poly.entity_id
_entity_poly.type
_entity_poly.pdbx_seq_one_letter_code
_entity_poly.pdbx_strand_id
1 'polypeptide(L)'
;MEGTPSFAPDVYGILNLSPDHLDRYDGNLEAYYAEKVRILPNVKCFVKNMDDANIVRLTQNYQGETITLSLKNQNTDIYRDGTHIMYRDVRLFDQTSLKIVGEHNIYNATMAAYMAYRAHVPVETIQNVIASFTGVEHRIEYVATVNGVRYYNDSKATNPESTEVALKAFDKNIILLAGGFDKRISFEGLRPYANRIKAIYVFGESLEQIKSVFPNAVVVKTMLDGTKNAINIAVSGDVVLLSPACASYDQFDNYERGNNL
;
A
#
# COMPACT_ATOMS: atom_id res chain seq x y z
N MET A 1 8.24 -1.50 14.45
CA MET A 1 9.50 -1.75 15.20
C MET A 1 9.24 -1.99 16.67
N GLU A 2 8.15 -1.43 17.21
CA GLU A 2 7.47 -1.96 18.40
C GLU A 2 7.50 -3.50 18.40
N GLY A 3 8.13 -4.10 19.41
CA GLY A 3 8.23 -5.55 19.59
C GLY A 3 9.44 -6.27 18.97
N THR A 4 10.35 -5.59 18.27
CA THR A 4 11.49 -6.24 17.56
C THR A 4 12.88 -5.71 17.93
N PRO A 5 13.27 -5.65 19.22
CA PRO A 5 14.53 -5.02 19.66
C PRO A 5 15.80 -5.74 19.18
N SER A 6 15.69 -7.03 18.83
CA SER A 6 16.80 -7.87 18.34
C SER A 6 16.90 -7.93 16.81
N PHE A 7 16.00 -7.27 16.07
CA PHE A 7 16.07 -7.28 14.62
C PHE A 7 17.27 -6.45 14.15
N ALA A 8 18.13 -7.07 13.33
CA ALA A 8 19.40 -6.52 12.87
C ALA A 8 19.58 -6.80 11.37
N PRO A 9 18.94 -6.01 10.49
CA PRO A 9 18.99 -6.26 9.06
C PRO A 9 20.37 -5.90 8.47
N ASP A 10 20.80 -6.67 7.47
CA ASP A 10 22.04 -6.38 6.74
C ASP A 10 21.95 -5.07 5.93
N VAL A 11 20.76 -4.77 5.40
CA VAL A 11 20.46 -3.53 4.67
C VAL A 11 19.10 -3.01 5.12
N TYR A 12 19.03 -1.73 5.42
CA TYR A 12 17.79 -1.04 5.75
C TYR A 12 17.71 0.26 4.96
N GLY A 13 16.51 0.65 4.53
CA GLY A 13 16.28 1.89 3.83
C GLY A 13 14.92 2.46 4.21
N ILE A 14 14.84 3.78 4.32
CA ILE A 14 13.58 4.50 4.50
C ILE A 14 13.32 5.25 3.20
N LEU A 15 12.17 4.99 2.59
CA LEU A 15 11.81 5.58 1.29
C LEU A 15 11.44 7.06 1.42
N ASN A 16 10.63 7.39 2.42
CA ASN A 16 10.25 8.76 2.76
C ASN A 16 9.72 8.82 4.21
N LEU A 17 9.71 10.02 4.76
CA LEU A 17 9.09 10.38 6.03
C LEU A 17 8.15 11.57 5.78
N SER A 18 6.96 11.25 5.30
CA SER A 18 5.83 12.18 5.23
C SER A 18 4.89 12.00 6.43
N PRO A 19 4.13 13.04 6.83
CA PRO A 19 3.09 12.90 7.84
C PRO A 19 2.08 11.82 7.42
N ASP A 20 1.99 10.79 8.23
CA ASP A 20 1.07 9.66 8.08
C ASP A 20 0.76 9.16 9.49
N HIS A 21 -0.50 8.88 9.81
CA HIS A 21 -0.92 8.39 11.13
C HIS A 21 -0.59 9.28 12.34
N LEU A 22 -0.90 10.58 12.28
CA LEU A 22 -0.67 11.53 13.38
C LEU A 22 -1.42 11.14 14.68
N ASP A 23 -2.53 10.44 14.55
CA ASP A 23 -3.45 10.05 15.62
C ASP A 23 -2.88 8.95 16.54
N ARG A 24 -1.98 8.08 16.04
CA ARG A 24 -1.34 7.00 16.83
C ARG A 24 -0.20 7.49 17.73
N TYR A 25 0.24 8.74 17.54
CA TYR A 25 1.33 9.35 18.28
C TYR A 25 0.87 10.59 19.06
N ASP A 26 -0.42 10.69 19.40
CA ASP A 26 -1.01 11.87 20.07
C ASP A 26 -0.74 13.19 19.32
N GLY A 27 -0.67 13.16 17.99
CA GLY A 27 -0.27 14.30 17.15
C GLY A 27 1.23 14.57 17.12
N ASN A 28 2.06 13.77 17.79
CA ASN A 28 3.51 13.91 17.85
C ASN A 28 4.20 13.24 16.66
N LEU A 29 4.28 13.98 15.56
CA LEU A 29 4.96 13.55 14.34
C LEU A 29 6.43 13.18 14.55
N GLU A 30 7.12 13.83 15.50
CA GLU A 30 8.52 13.53 15.79
C GLU A 30 8.69 12.15 16.43
N ALA A 31 7.76 11.73 17.29
CA ALA A 31 7.77 10.38 17.87
C ALA A 31 7.57 9.29 16.81
N TYR A 32 6.68 9.53 15.83
CA TYR A 32 6.48 8.64 14.69
C TYR A 32 7.76 8.44 13.87
N TYR A 33 8.44 9.55 13.55
CA TYR A 33 9.67 9.47 12.77
C TYR A 33 10.82 8.84 13.57
N ALA A 34 10.93 9.16 14.86
CA ALA A 34 11.93 8.58 15.76
C ALA A 34 11.83 7.04 15.82
N GLU A 35 10.61 6.49 15.84
CA GLU A 35 10.40 5.04 15.85
C GLU A 35 10.91 4.36 14.57
N LYS A 36 10.81 4.98 13.39
CA LYS A 36 11.32 4.39 12.13
C LYS A 36 12.84 4.36 12.03
N VAL A 37 13.53 5.26 12.73
CA VAL A 37 15.00 5.32 12.78
C VAL A 37 15.57 4.57 13.99
N ARG A 38 14.73 4.10 14.91
CA ARG A 38 15.14 3.43 16.14
C ARG A 38 15.94 2.15 15.91
N ILE A 39 15.73 1.44 14.79
CA ILE A 39 16.51 0.24 14.46
C ILE A 39 17.95 0.55 14.01
N LEU A 40 18.25 1.77 13.58
CA LEU A 40 19.50 2.10 12.91
C LEU A 40 20.75 1.60 13.67
N PRO A 41 20.84 1.65 15.01
CA PRO A 41 21.99 1.09 15.72
C PRO A 41 22.28 -0.39 15.42
N ASN A 42 21.28 -1.17 15.02
CA ASN A 42 21.41 -2.60 14.68
C ASN A 42 21.58 -2.85 13.17
N VAL A 43 21.52 -1.81 12.34
CA VAL A 43 21.63 -1.90 10.88
C VAL A 43 23.08 -1.87 10.46
N LYS A 44 23.52 -2.81 9.62
CA LYS A 44 24.87 -2.81 9.05
C LYS A 44 25.06 -1.73 7.99
N CYS A 45 24.16 -1.68 7.00
CA CYS A 45 24.16 -0.71 5.91
C CYS A 45 22.82 0.01 5.81
N PHE A 46 22.84 1.35 5.92
CA PHE A 46 21.67 2.20 5.75
C PHE A 46 21.67 2.89 4.39
N VAL A 47 20.59 2.71 3.62
CA VAL A 47 20.34 3.45 2.39
C VAL A 47 19.58 4.72 2.74
N LYS A 48 20.28 5.85 2.70
CA LYS A 48 19.80 7.17 3.13
C LYS A 48 19.26 7.95 1.94
N ASN A 49 17.94 8.13 1.88
CA ASN A 49 17.33 9.04 0.91
C ASN A 49 17.66 10.50 1.26
N MET A 50 18.50 11.13 0.44
CA MET A 50 18.97 12.50 0.62
C MET A 50 17.96 13.55 0.13
N ASP A 51 16.95 13.14 -0.63
CA ASP A 51 15.90 14.04 -1.13
C ASP A 51 14.76 14.25 -0.12
N ASP A 52 14.84 13.60 1.04
CA ASP A 52 13.92 13.75 2.17
C ASP A 52 14.63 14.41 3.37
N ALA A 53 14.23 15.64 3.67
CA ALA A 53 14.84 16.44 4.74
C ALA A 53 14.67 15.82 6.14
N ASN A 54 13.57 15.09 6.39
CA ASN A 54 13.33 14.45 7.68
C ASN A 54 14.29 13.28 7.88
N ILE A 55 14.47 12.46 6.85
CA ILE A 55 15.46 11.36 6.87
C ILE A 55 16.85 11.93 7.07
N VAL A 56 17.23 12.97 6.34
CA VAL A 56 18.55 13.61 6.48
C VAL A 56 18.78 14.09 7.91
N ARG A 57 17.82 14.83 8.49
CA ARG A 57 17.85 15.39 9.84
C ARG A 57 17.93 14.32 10.93
N LEU A 58 17.10 13.29 10.86
CA LEU A 58 16.98 12.28 11.92
C LEU A 58 18.13 11.26 11.93
N THR A 59 18.86 11.15 10.83
CA THR A 59 19.94 10.17 10.67
C THR A 59 21.33 10.81 10.59
N GLN A 60 21.48 12.06 11.04
CA GLN A 60 22.78 12.77 11.03
C GLN A 60 23.84 12.06 11.88
N ASN A 61 23.43 11.41 12.96
CA ASN A 61 24.32 10.79 13.93
C ASN A 61 24.55 9.28 13.67
N TYR A 62 23.98 8.72 12.60
CA TYR A 62 24.20 7.31 12.27
C TYR A 62 25.67 7.06 11.90
N GLN A 63 26.31 6.11 12.58
CA GLN A 63 27.75 5.83 12.44
C GLN A 63 28.06 4.57 11.62
N GLY A 64 27.03 3.84 11.15
CA GLY A 64 27.21 2.64 10.35
C GLY A 64 27.48 2.94 8.87
N GLU A 65 27.64 1.88 8.07
CA GLU A 65 27.83 2.04 6.63
C GLU A 65 26.62 2.75 6.02
N THR A 66 26.86 3.84 5.32
CA THR A 66 25.80 4.66 4.71
C THR A 66 25.98 4.68 3.20
N ILE A 67 24.88 4.47 2.50
CA ILE A 67 24.78 4.57 1.05
C ILE A 67 23.77 5.66 0.74
N THR A 68 24.22 6.72 0.09
CA THR A 68 23.38 7.87 -0.19
C THR A 68 22.59 7.69 -1.47
N LEU A 69 21.32 8.07 -1.47
CA LEU A 69 20.39 7.97 -2.59
C LEU A 69 19.81 9.36 -2.89
N SER A 70 19.92 9.84 -4.12
CA SER A 70 19.19 11.02 -4.60
C SER A 70 18.85 10.91 -6.08
N LEU A 71 17.60 11.18 -6.45
CA LEU A 71 17.20 11.30 -7.86
C LEU A 71 17.38 12.74 -8.39
N LYS A 72 17.69 13.71 -7.49
CA LYS A 72 17.87 15.12 -7.81
C LYS A 72 19.33 15.58 -7.84
N ASN A 73 20.23 14.86 -7.18
CA ASN A 73 21.64 15.20 -7.02
C ASN A 73 22.54 14.01 -7.37
N GLN A 74 23.41 14.20 -8.37
CA GLN A 74 24.34 13.16 -8.82
C GLN A 74 25.53 12.94 -7.89
N ASN A 75 25.77 13.84 -6.93
CA ASN A 75 26.83 13.69 -5.93
C ASN A 75 26.37 12.81 -4.76
N THR A 76 25.87 11.61 -5.06
CA THR A 76 25.46 10.57 -4.10
C THR A 76 25.86 9.19 -4.62
N ASP A 77 25.85 8.16 -3.77
CA ASP A 77 26.24 6.80 -4.18
C ASP A 77 25.27 6.22 -5.22
N ILE A 78 23.97 6.43 -5.03
CA ILE A 78 22.91 6.03 -5.95
C ILE A 78 22.23 7.27 -6.50
N TYR A 79 22.32 7.47 -7.81
CA TYR A 79 21.86 8.68 -8.46
C TYR A 79 21.19 8.45 -9.80
N ARG A 80 20.46 9.46 -10.28
CA ARG A 80 19.88 9.48 -11.63
C ARG A 80 20.79 10.18 -12.63
N ASP A 81 21.17 9.48 -13.69
CA ASP A 81 21.86 10.03 -14.86
C ASP A 81 21.00 9.88 -16.13
N GLY A 82 20.36 10.97 -16.54
CA GLY A 82 19.32 10.94 -17.57
C GLY A 82 18.15 10.03 -17.18
N THR A 83 17.98 8.92 -17.90
CA THR A 83 16.99 7.87 -17.58
C THR A 83 17.58 6.73 -16.74
N HIS A 84 18.89 6.69 -16.56
CA HIS A 84 19.56 5.60 -15.88
C HIS A 84 19.62 5.83 -14.37
N ILE A 85 19.35 4.78 -13.62
CA ILE A 85 19.60 4.74 -12.19
C ILE A 85 20.93 4.04 -11.96
N MET A 86 21.88 4.78 -11.40
CA MET A 86 23.28 4.39 -11.22
C MET A 86 23.55 4.15 -9.74
N TYR A 87 24.31 3.11 -9.41
CA TYR A 87 25.04 2.99 -8.16
C TYR A 87 26.53 3.12 -8.46
N ARG A 88 27.12 4.29 -8.17
CA ARG A 88 28.47 4.66 -8.61
C ARG A 88 28.62 4.47 -10.13
N ASP A 89 29.43 3.51 -10.55
CA ASP A 89 29.67 3.18 -11.96
C ASP A 89 28.78 2.04 -12.48
N VAL A 90 27.94 1.45 -11.63
CA VAL A 90 27.07 0.32 -11.98
C VAL A 90 25.68 0.84 -12.34
N ARG A 91 25.26 0.59 -13.58
CA ARG A 91 23.88 0.87 -14.01
C ARG A 91 22.92 -0.16 -13.43
N LEU A 92 22.12 0.21 -12.44
CA LEU A 92 21.12 -0.66 -11.84
C LEU A 92 19.98 -0.95 -12.83
N PHE A 93 19.35 0.08 -13.40
CA PHE A 93 18.30 -0.06 -14.42
C PHE A 93 18.05 1.27 -15.16
N ASP A 94 17.26 1.21 -16.23
CA ASP A 94 16.70 2.39 -16.90
C ASP A 94 15.27 2.63 -16.39
N GLN A 95 14.98 3.82 -15.86
CA GLN A 95 13.67 4.16 -15.31
C GLN A 95 12.53 4.08 -16.34
N THR A 96 12.82 4.22 -17.64
CA THR A 96 11.83 4.09 -18.72
C THR A 96 11.36 2.66 -18.94
N SER A 97 12.09 1.67 -18.39
CA SER A 97 11.65 0.26 -18.38
C SER A 97 10.55 -0.01 -17.36
N LEU A 98 10.34 0.87 -16.38
CA LEU A 98 9.26 0.73 -15.41
C LEU A 98 7.92 0.92 -16.10
N LYS A 99 7.03 -0.04 -15.90
CA LYS A 99 5.62 0.05 -16.35
C LYS A 99 4.77 0.90 -15.40
N ILE A 100 5.23 1.07 -14.17
CA ILE A 100 4.55 1.86 -13.13
C ILE A 100 5.01 3.31 -13.16
N VAL A 101 4.04 4.23 -13.08
CA VAL A 101 4.27 5.66 -13.27
C VAL A 101 4.49 6.37 -11.93
N GLY A 102 5.32 7.41 -11.92
CA GLY A 102 5.47 8.35 -10.82
C GLY A 102 6.82 8.27 -10.10
N GLU A 103 7.32 9.42 -9.64
CA GLU A 103 8.66 9.54 -9.03
C GLU A 103 8.85 8.61 -7.82
N HIS A 104 7.81 8.45 -6.98
CA HIS A 104 7.84 7.54 -5.84
C HIS A 104 8.10 6.08 -6.23
N ASN A 105 7.61 5.64 -7.39
CA ASN A 105 7.88 4.30 -7.89
C ASN A 105 9.33 4.14 -8.35
N ILE A 106 9.97 5.21 -8.83
CA ILE A 106 11.40 5.22 -9.13
C ILE A 106 12.21 5.08 -7.84
N TYR A 107 11.85 5.78 -6.76
CA TYR A 107 12.47 5.58 -5.44
C TYR A 107 12.31 4.14 -4.94
N ASN A 108 11.09 3.58 -5.03
CA ASN A 108 10.80 2.21 -4.61
C ASN A 108 11.65 1.20 -5.39
N ALA A 109 11.65 1.30 -6.73
CA ALA A 109 12.45 0.45 -7.60
C ALA A 109 13.95 0.61 -7.34
N THR A 110 14.42 1.83 -7.10
CA THR A 110 15.84 2.09 -6.80
C THR A 110 16.28 1.43 -5.49
N MET A 111 15.48 1.56 -4.44
CA MET A 111 15.75 0.92 -3.16
C MET A 111 15.80 -0.61 -3.31
N ALA A 112 14.81 -1.19 -3.99
CA ALA A 112 14.74 -2.62 -4.23
C ALA A 112 15.92 -3.13 -5.10
N ALA A 113 16.26 -2.41 -6.17
CA ALA A 113 17.37 -2.72 -7.05
C ALA A 113 18.70 -2.74 -6.30
N TYR A 114 18.95 -1.72 -5.47
CA TYR A 114 20.17 -1.66 -4.68
C TYR A 114 20.25 -2.78 -3.63
N MET A 115 19.15 -3.06 -2.93
CA MET A 115 19.08 -4.17 -1.97
C MET A 115 19.36 -5.53 -2.65
N ALA A 116 18.78 -5.76 -3.83
CA ALA A 116 19.04 -6.98 -4.62
C ALA A 116 20.50 -7.06 -5.10
N TYR A 117 21.05 -5.95 -5.60
CA TYR A 117 22.45 -5.86 -6.01
C TYR A 117 23.40 -6.19 -4.86
N ARG A 118 23.12 -5.64 -3.67
CA ARG A 118 23.91 -5.91 -2.46
C ARG A 118 23.76 -7.36 -1.96
N ALA A 119 22.64 -8.00 -2.26
CA ALA A 119 22.45 -9.44 -2.06
C ALA A 119 23.08 -10.30 -3.17
N HIS A 120 23.95 -9.72 -4.01
CA HIS A 120 24.68 -10.37 -5.10
C HIS A 120 23.78 -10.92 -6.23
N VAL A 121 22.57 -10.36 -6.40
CA VAL A 121 21.75 -10.66 -7.57
C VAL A 121 22.39 -10.01 -8.81
N PRO A 122 22.57 -10.73 -9.93
CA PRO A 122 23.12 -10.16 -11.15
C PRO A 122 22.31 -8.96 -11.65
N VAL A 123 23.01 -7.92 -12.12
CA VAL A 123 22.39 -6.68 -12.60
C VAL A 123 21.40 -6.95 -13.74
N GLU A 124 21.70 -7.87 -14.65
CA GLU A 124 20.79 -8.26 -15.73
C GLU A 124 19.48 -8.84 -15.19
N THR A 125 19.52 -9.65 -14.14
CA THR A 125 18.32 -10.18 -13.48
C THR A 125 17.50 -9.05 -12.86
N ILE A 126 18.14 -8.10 -12.19
CA ILE A 126 17.47 -6.93 -11.60
C ILE A 126 16.76 -6.12 -12.69
N GLN A 127 17.45 -5.83 -13.80
CA GLN A 127 16.90 -5.11 -14.95
C GLN A 127 15.70 -5.83 -15.56
N ASN A 128 15.80 -7.15 -15.76
CA ASN A 128 14.70 -7.96 -16.30
C ASN A 128 13.49 -7.95 -15.37
N VAL A 129 13.69 -8.11 -14.06
CA VAL A 129 12.59 -8.07 -13.09
C VAL A 129 11.92 -6.71 -13.09
N ILE A 130 12.69 -5.61 -13.04
CA ILE A 130 12.17 -4.24 -13.07
C ILE A 130 11.36 -3.97 -14.35
N ALA A 131 11.89 -4.35 -15.51
CA ALA A 131 11.20 -4.18 -16.79
C ALA A 131 9.91 -5.02 -16.88
N SER A 132 9.87 -6.19 -16.23
CA SER A 132 8.70 -7.07 -16.23
C SER A 132 7.64 -6.65 -15.21
N PHE A 133 8.05 -5.98 -14.12
CA PHE A 133 7.20 -5.63 -12.98
C PHE A 133 6.06 -4.69 -13.37
N THR A 134 4.84 -5.17 -13.21
CA THR A 134 3.60 -4.44 -13.51
C THR A 134 3.04 -3.67 -12.31
N GLY A 135 3.80 -3.58 -11.22
CA GLY A 135 3.32 -3.10 -9.93
C GLY A 135 2.88 -4.25 -9.02
N VAL A 136 2.66 -3.93 -7.75
CA VAL A 136 1.93 -4.84 -6.86
C VAL A 136 0.46 -4.61 -7.16
N GLU A 137 -0.23 -5.61 -7.71
CA GLU A 137 -1.68 -5.54 -7.94
C GLU A 137 -2.38 -5.12 -6.65
N HIS A 138 -3.34 -4.18 -6.75
CA HIS A 138 -4.12 -3.65 -5.62
C HIS A 138 -4.74 -4.82 -4.85
N ARG A 139 -4.09 -5.24 -3.74
CA ARG A 139 -4.20 -6.58 -3.16
C ARG A 139 -5.64 -6.94 -2.80
N ILE A 140 -6.33 -7.59 -3.72
CA ILE A 140 -7.50 -8.41 -3.44
C ILE A 140 -6.97 -9.67 -2.76
N GLU A 141 -6.72 -9.58 -1.46
CA GLU A 141 -6.13 -10.68 -0.70
C GLU A 141 -7.17 -11.76 -0.46
N TYR A 142 -6.93 -12.97 -0.99
CA TYR A 142 -7.75 -14.13 -0.67
C TYR A 142 -7.59 -14.47 0.81
N VAL A 143 -8.71 -14.50 1.54
CA VAL A 143 -8.74 -14.83 2.97
C VAL A 143 -9.02 -16.33 3.13
N ALA A 144 -10.17 -16.79 2.63
CA ALA A 144 -10.61 -18.16 2.80
C ALA A 144 -11.69 -18.55 1.78
N THR A 145 -11.96 -19.85 1.70
CA THR A 145 -13.18 -20.39 1.09
C THR A 145 -13.93 -21.16 2.17
N VAL A 146 -15.18 -20.75 2.45
CA VAL A 146 -16.03 -21.40 3.44
C VAL A 146 -17.33 -21.79 2.75
N ASN A 147 -17.70 -23.07 2.78
CA ASN A 147 -18.91 -23.59 2.13
C ASN A 147 -19.06 -23.17 0.65
N GLY A 148 -17.92 -23.09 -0.07
CA GLY A 148 -17.87 -22.68 -1.49
C GLY A 148 -17.98 -21.18 -1.75
N VAL A 149 -18.03 -20.33 -0.72
CA VAL A 149 -17.98 -18.87 -0.81
C VAL A 149 -16.54 -18.43 -0.68
N ARG A 150 -16.05 -17.56 -1.59
CA ARG A 150 -14.69 -17.02 -1.54
C ARG A 150 -14.68 -15.64 -0.89
N TYR A 151 -13.76 -15.42 0.04
CA TYR A 151 -13.64 -14.17 0.78
C TYR A 151 -12.36 -13.45 0.38
N TYR A 152 -12.47 -12.16 0.06
CA TYR A 152 -11.33 -11.32 -0.29
C TYR A 152 -11.30 -10.01 0.49
N ASN A 153 -10.10 -9.62 0.89
CA ASN A 153 -9.81 -8.38 1.59
C ASN A 153 -9.02 -7.44 0.67
N ASP A 154 -9.67 -6.38 0.19
CA ASP A 154 -9.06 -5.25 -0.49
C ASP A 154 -9.25 -3.97 0.34
N SER A 155 -9.03 -4.06 1.66
CA SER A 155 -9.14 -2.91 2.58
C SER A 155 -8.19 -1.74 2.26
N LYS A 156 -7.26 -1.93 1.33
CA LYS A 156 -6.37 -0.89 0.78
C LYS A 156 -6.98 -0.09 -0.37
N ALA A 157 -8.13 -0.50 -0.90
CA ALA A 157 -8.92 0.30 -1.83
C ALA A 157 -9.49 1.55 -1.15
N THR A 158 -8.68 2.60 -1.09
CA THR A 158 -9.01 3.87 -0.41
C THR A 158 -9.52 4.97 -1.35
N ASN A 159 -9.83 4.59 -2.60
CA ASN A 159 -10.46 5.41 -3.63
C ASN A 159 -11.39 4.53 -4.52
N PRO A 160 -12.36 5.13 -5.24
CA PRO A 160 -13.27 4.40 -6.12
C PRO A 160 -12.58 3.63 -7.25
N GLU A 161 -11.49 4.15 -7.81
CA GLU A 161 -10.76 3.49 -8.90
C GLU A 161 -10.18 2.13 -8.46
N SER A 162 -9.70 2.03 -7.22
CA SER A 162 -9.21 0.76 -6.66
C SER A 162 -10.34 -0.26 -6.53
N THR A 163 -11.51 0.17 -6.06
CA THR A 163 -12.70 -0.70 -6.01
C THR A 163 -13.19 -1.08 -7.40
N GLU A 164 -13.04 -0.21 -8.40
CA GLU A 164 -13.35 -0.54 -9.79
C GLU A 164 -12.47 -1.71 -10.29
N VAL A 165 -11.17 -1.67 -10.00
CA VAL A 165 -10.24 -2.77 -10.32
C VAL A 165 -10.65 -4.04 -9.59
N ALA A 166 -11.03 -3.95 -8.31
CA ALA A 166 -11.50 -5.10 -7.54
C ALA A 166 -12.77 -5.74 -8.14
N LEU A 167 -13.72 -4.93 -8.60
CA LEU A 167 -14.93 -5.41 -9.26
C LEU A 167 -14.66 -6.03 -10.64
N LYS A 168 -13.62 -5.58 -11.36
CA LYS A 168 -13.19 -6.17 -12.64
C LYS A 168 -12.66 -7.59 -12.48
N ALA A 169 -12.07 -7.91 -11.34
CA ALA A 169 -11.45 -9.22 -11.07
C ALA A 169 -12.47 -10.37 -10.95
N PHE A 170 -13.76 -10.05 -10.83
CA PHE A 170 -14.82 -11.04 -10.68
C PHE A 170 -15.92 -10.84 -11.73
N ASP A 171 -16.47 -11.93 -12.23
CA ASP A 171 -17.50 -11.90 -13.29
C ASP A 171 -18.88 -11.50 -12.76
N LYS A 172 -19.32 -12.10 -11.65
CA LYS A 172 -20.65 -11.89 -11.03
C LYS A 172 -20.69 -12.44 -9.59
N ASN A 173 -21.86 -12.31 -8.94
CA ASN A 173 -22.15 -12.82 -7.60
C ASN A 173 -21.29 -12.18 -6.49
N ILE A 174 -20.95 -10.91 -6.66
CA ILE A 174 -20.16 -10.16 -5.68
C ILE A 174 -21.08 -9.65 -4.58
N ILE A 175 -20.73 -9.92 -3.33
CA ILE A 175 -21.29 -9.29 -2.14
C ILE A 175 -20.27 -8.27 -1.66
N LEU A 176 -20.51 -6.99 -1.97
CA LEU A 176 -19.56 -5.91 -1.74
C LEU A 176 -19.78 -5.25 -0.38
N LEU A 177 -18.70 -5.08 0.37
CA LEU A 177 -18.65 -4.23 1.57
C LEU A 177 -17.88 -2.96 1.20
N ALA A 178 -18.57 -1.81 1.15
CA ALA A 178 -18.01 -0.53 0.73
C ALA A 178 -18.38 0.58 1.72
N GLY A 179 -17.53 1.57 1.92
CA GLY A 179 -17.80 2.63 2.90
C GLY A 179 -16.55 3.14 3.61
N GLY A 180 -16.64 4.36 4.13
CA GLY A 180 -15.57 4.99 4.88
C GLY A 180 -15.71 6.51 4.92
N PHE A 181 -14.59 7.20 5.08
CA PHE A 181 -14.49 8.65 5.13
C PHE A 181 -14.82 9.29 3.79
N ASP A 182 -15.56 10.39 3.83
CA ASP A 182 -15.96 11.12 2.64
C ASP A 182 -14.84 12.04 2.12
N LYS A 183 -14.13 11.60 1.07
CA LYS A 183 -13.17 12.42 0.33
C LYS A 183 -13.81 13.32 -0.74
N ARG A 184 -15.14 13.35 -0.84
CA ARG A 184 -15.92 14.02 -1.90
C ARG A 184 -15.52 13.59 -3.32
N ILE A 185 -15.25 12.30 -3.48
CA ILE A 185 -14.89 11.67 -4.76
C ILE A 185 -16.12 10.95 -5.30
N SER A 186 -16.39 11.09 -6.59
CA SER A 186 -17.55 10.44 -7.23
C SER A 186 -17.39 8.92 -7.33
N PHE A 187 -18.47 8.19 -7.01
CA PHE A 187 -18.54 6.73 -7.18
C PHE A 187 -19.17 6.30 -8.52
N GLU A 188 -19.52 7.25 -9.41
CA GLU A 188 -20.21 6.96 -10.67
C GLU A 188 -19.46 5.97 -11.57
N GLY A 189 -18.13 5.93 -11.49
CA GLY A 189 -17.29 4.95 -12.20
C GLY A 189 -17.61 3.49 -11.83
N LEU A 190 -18.25 3.25 -10.68
CA LEU A 190 -18.65 1.91 -10.24
C LEU A 190 -19.99 1.46 -10.83
N ARG A 191 -20.83 2.37 -11.32
CA ARG A 191 -22.18 2.08 -11.87
C ARG A 191 -22.19 0.98 -12.93
N PRO A 192 -21.22 0.90 -13.88
CA PRO A 192 -21.19 -0.15 -14.90
C PRO A 192 -21.09 -1.59 -14.35
N TYR A 193 -20.64 -1.75 -13.10
CA TYR A 193 -20.44 -3.07 -12.46
C TYR A 193 -21.63 -3.51 -11.61
N ALA A 194 -22.71 -2.73 -11.54
CA ALA A 194 -23.88 -3.03 -10.72
C ALA A 194 -24.49 -4.41 -11.01
N ASN A 195 -24.43 -4.88 -12.26
CA ASN A 195 -24.91 -6.20 -12.67
C ASN A 195 -24.06 -7.37 -12.13
N ARG A 196 -22.84 -7.13 -11.68
CA ARG A 196 -21.96 -8.14 -11.07
C ARG A 196 -22.20 -8.28 -9.57
N ILE A 197 -22.81 -7.26 -8.96
CA ILE A 197 -23.03 -7.14 -7.52
C ILE A 197 -24.37 -7.79 -7.17
N LYS A 198 -24.32 -8.91 -6.43
CA LYS A 198 -25.49 -9.60 -5.87
C LYS A 198 -26.10 -8.81 -4.72
N ALA A 199 -25.25 -8.25 -3.86
CA ALA A 199 -25.63 -7.42 -2.72
C ALA A 199 -24.50 -6.45 -2.36
N ILE A 200 -24.85 -5.31 -1.78
CA ILE A 200 -23.89 -4.32 -1.33
C ILE A 200 -24.32 -3.79 0.04
N TYR A 201 -23.38 -3.83 0.99
CA TYR A 201 -23.54 -3.28 2.33
C TYR A 201 -22.65 -2.05 2.46
N VAL A 202 -23.28 -0.94 2.86
CA VAL A 202 -22.61 0.36 2.96
C VAL A 202 -22.60 0.90 4.39
N PHE A 203 -21.49 1.53 4.76
CA PHE A 203 -21.27 2.09 6.09
C PHE A 203 -20.39 3.36 6.00
N GLY A 204 -20.25 4.09 7.11
CA GLY A 204 -19.43 5.29 7.18
C GLY A 204 -20.04 6.53 6.50
N GLU A 205 -19.27 7.60 6.40
CA GLU A 205 -19.73 8.91 5.91
C GLU A 205 -20.07 8.90 4.41
N SER A 206 -19.39 8.07 3.62
CA SER A 206 -19.62 7.99 2.18
C SER A 206 -20.89 7.24 1.77
N LEU A 207 -21.67 6.70 2.72
CA LEU A 207 -22.80 5.81 2.42
C LEU A 207 -23.86 6.46 1.51
N GLU A 208 -24.13 7.76 1.64
CA GLU A 208 -25.14 8.42 0.82
C GLU A 208 -24.67 8.60 -0.63
N GLN A 209 -23.37 8.84 -0.84
CA GLN A 209 -22.78 8.91 -2.17
C GLN A 209 -22.72 7.54 -2.85
N ILE A 210 -22.45 6.48 -2.08
CA ILE A 210 -22.48 5.12 -2.64
C ILE A 210 -23.93 4.73 -2.96
N LYS A 211 -24.91 5.09 -2.13
CA LYS A 211 -26.34 4.85 -2.37
C LYS A 211 -26.90 5.57 -3.58
N SER A 212 -26.39 6.75 -3.92
CA SER A 212 -26.83 7.46 -5.13
C SER A 212 -26.46 6.70 -6.41
N VAL A 213 -25.38 5.92 -6.37
CA VAL A 213 -24.94 5.02 -7.46
C VAL A 213 -25.61 3.65 -7.36
N PHE A 214 -25.76 3.12 -6.15
CA PHE A 214 -26.37 1.83 -5.85
C PHE A 214 -27.59 1.99 -4.92
N PRO A 215 -28.78 2.33 -5.45
CA PRO A 215 -29.97 2.58 -4.62
C PRO A 215 -30.45 1.37 -3.81
N ASN A 216 -30.07 0.15 -4.23
CA ASN A 216 -30.35 -1.11 -3.53
C ASN A 216 -29.34 -1.42 -2.41
N ALA A 217 -28.39 -0.53 -2.14
CA ALA A 217 -27.41 -0.72 -1.08
C ALA A 217 -28.06 -0.72 0.31
N VAL A 218 -27.69 -1.71 1.11
CA VAL A 218 -28.17 -1.87 2.48
C VAL A 218 -27.25 -1.13 3.42
N VAL A 219 -27.78 -0.13 4.11
CA VAL A 219 -27.02 0.60 5.13
C VAL A 219 -26.83 -0.29 6.36
N VAL A 220 -25.59 -0.42 6.79
CA VAL A 220 -25.21 -1.12 8.02
C VAL A 220 -24.44 -0.16 8.92
N LYS A 221 -24.53 -0.38 10.23
CA LYS A 221 -23.89 0.50 11.21
C LYS A 221 -22.37 0.42 11.15
N THR A 222 -21.84 -0.78 10.96
CA THR A 222 -20.40 -1.05 10.93
C THR A 222 -20.03 -2.04 9.81
N MET A 223 -18.75 -2.06 9.42
CA MET A 223 -18.19 -3.08 8.53
C MET A 223 -18.44 -4.51 9.03
N LEU A 224 -18.38 -4.72 10.36
CA LEU A 224 -18.65 -6.02 10.97
C LEU A 224 -20.10 -6.46 10.76
N ASP A 225 -21.06 -5.54 10.88
CA ASP A 225 -22.47 -5.84 10.62
C ASP A 225 -22.70 -6.18 9.14
N GLY A 226 -22.05 -5.45 8.23
CA GLY A 226 -22.04 -5.76 6.80
C GLY A 226 -21.47 -7.15 6.51
N THR A 227 -20.37 -7.49 7.15
CA THR A 227 -19.71 -8.81 7.03
C THR A 227 -20.63 -9.93 7.52
N LYS A 228 -21.25 -9.78 8.69
CA LYS A 228 -22.21 -10.76 9.23
C LYS A 228 -23.40 -10.96 8.29
N ASN A 229 -23.95 -9.85 7.77
CA ASN A 229 -25.05 -9.91 6.82
C ASN A 229 -24.63 -10.60 5.51
N ALA A 230 -23.44 -10.29 5.00
CA ALA A 230 -22.88 -10.95 3.83
C ALA A 230 -22.74 -12.46 4.03
N ILE A 231 -22.19 -12.90 5.16
CA ILE A 231 -22.07 -14.33 5.51
C ILE A 231 -23.45 -15.01 5.53
N ASN A 232 -24.48 -14.36 6.08
CA ASN A 232 -25.82 -14.93 6.19
C ASN A 232 -26.52 -15.16 4.84
N ILE A 233 -26.19 -14.36 3.81
CA ILE A 233 -26.83 -14.45 2.49
C ILE A 233 -25.96 -15.15 1.44
N ALA A 234 -24.67 -15.36 1.74
CA ALA A 234 -23.72 -15.94 0.83
C ALA A 234 -24.01 -17.43 0.63
N VAL A 235 -23.91 -17.88 -0.62
CA VAL A 235 -24.06 -19.28 -1.02
C VAL A 235 -22.88 -19.69 -1.89
N SER A 236 -22.63 -21.00 -1.99
CA SER A 236 -21.53 -21.55 -2.80
C SER A 236 -21.47 -20.92 -4.19
N GLY A 237 -20.30 -20.41 -4.57
CA GLY A 237 -20.05 -19.69 -5.82
C GLY A 237 -20.07 -18.15 -5.69
N ASP A 238 -20.53 -17.61 -4.56
CA ASP A 238 -20.45 -16.18 -4.28
C ASP A 238 -19.02 -15.73 -3.93
N VAL A 239 -18.80 -14.43 -4.06
CA VAL A 239 -17.59 -13.73 -3.63
C VAL A 239 -17.96 -12.65 -2.62
N VAL A 240 -17.44 -12.73 -1.40
CA VAL A 240 -17.54 -11.63 -0.42
C VAL A 240 -16.28 -10.78 -0.54
N LEU A 241 -16.45 -9.50 -0.88
CA LEU A 241 -15.36 -8.58 -1.16
C LEU A 241 -15.43 -7.37 -0.23
N LEU A 242 -14.40 -7.19 0.60
CA LEU A 242 -14.17 -5.93 1.32
C LEU A 242 -13.35 -4.99 0.44
N SER A 243 -13.98 -3.95 -0.11
CA SER A 243 -13.31 -2.93 -0.94
C SER A 243 -13.91 -1.55 -0.64
N PRO A 244 -13.43 -0.86 0.40
CA PRO A 244 -14.12 0.28 1.02
C PRO A 244 -14.30 1.49 0.11
N ALA A 245 -13.53 1.63 -0.98
CA ALA A 245 -13.55 2.76 -1.92
C ALA A 245 -13.26 4.15 -1.28
N CYS A 246 -12.94 4.17 0.01
CA CYS A 246 -12.77 5.35 0.86
C CYS A 246 -11.60 5.15 1.82
N ALA A 247 -10.97 6.24 2.26
CA ALA A 247 -10.06 6.14 3.41
C ALA A 247 -10.85 5.76 4.67
N SER A 248 -10.23 5.05 5.59
CA SER A 248 -10.78 4.89 6.93
C SER A 248 -10.23 5.98 7.83
N TYR A 249 -11.09 6.91 8.22
CA TYR A 249 -10.94 7.64 9.47
C TYR A 249 -12.23 7.43 10.27
N ASP A 250 -12.08 7.06 11.54
CA ASP A 250 -13.09 7.11 12.62
C ASP A 250 -14.24 6.09 12.68
N GLN A 251 -13.99 4.80 12.37
CA GLN A 251 -14.86 3.72 12.90
C GLN A 251 -14.14 2.55 13.57
N PHE A 252 -12.80 2.54 13.57
CA PHE A 252 -12.02 1.47 14.16
C PHE A 252 -10.77 2.05 14.82
N ASP A 253 -10.86 2.32 16.11
CA ASP A 253 -9.67 2.30 16.96
C ASP A 253 -9.05 0.90 16.84
N ASN A 254 -7.76 0.89 16.52
CA ASN A 254 -6.87 -0.26 16.41
C ASN A 254 -6.79 -0.99 15.07
N TYR A 255 -5.53 -1.05 14.66
CA TYR A 255 -4.95 -1.71 13.50
C TYR A 255 -5.03 -3.24 13.66
N GLU A 256 -6.22 -3.83 13.51
CA GLU A 256 -6.42 -5.28 13.32
C GLU A 256 -7.42 -5.56 12.20
N ARG A 257 -7.10 -5.07 10.99
CA ARG A 257 -7.91 -5.33 9.78
C ARG A 257 -7.75 -6.75 9.20
N GLY A 258 -6.88 -7.59 9.76
CA GLY A 258 -6.48 -8.87 9.16
C GLY A 258 -6.87 -10.13 9.93
N ASN A 259 -7.39 -10.04 11.16
CA ASN A 259 -7.58 -11.23 12.01
C ASN A 259 -9.04 -11.62 12.29
N ASN A 260 -10.02 -10.89 11.74
CA ASN A 260 -11.45 -11.09 12.08
C ASN A 260 -12.36 -11.31 10.85
N LEU A 261 -11.82 -11.80 9.74
CA LEU A 261 -12.60 -12.40 8.64
C LEU A 261 -12.38 -13.91 8.62
#